data_AF-A0A094CF02-F1
#
_entry.id   AF-A0A094CF02-F1
#
_cell.length_a   1.000
_cell.length_b   1.000
_cell.length_c   1.000
_cell.angle_alpha   90.00
_cell.angle_beta   90.00
_cell.angle_gamma   90.00
#
_symmetry.space_group_name_H-M   'P 1'
#
loop_
_entity.id
_entity.type
_entity.pdbx_description
1 polymer ?
#
loop_
_entity_poly.entity_id
_entity_poly.type
_entity_poly.pdbx_seq_one_letter_code
_entity_poly.pdbx_strand_id
1 'polypeptide(L)'
;MFSGNFTPSSRILPSQTNKNDADYQLRLDAGELVDNRYLNIVLQVNSQAKHTGLREWVKKQAQGTHAKMATARFDKVAKDQEAEADTVMNEPQETARNSLYSNHKLHVAPWLSLGLLYSYITMHINQAPPSQRPTRKPRVNKSRKSQNQALPFNRKNHIAADMSTVSFTLSQDYGYVILAAASTFVLNTIHGFNTGKFRKAACIAYPAAYASNEVAKDNDDAYRFNCAQRAHANYTENHTSVLATLLIAGVGFPRVAAGLGATWVVGRYLYMTGYSNLAHGRGGKGRYRGMVSYIGQLGLLGLTVYSGLALVMGW
;
A
#
# COMPACT_ATOMS: atom_id res chain seq x y z
N MET A 1 -19.65 6.03 9.50
CA MET A 1 -18.92 7.24 9.08
C MET A 1 -19.85 8.36 8.62
N PHE A 2 -20.76 8.12 7.68
CA PHE A 2 -21.73 9.12 7.18
C PHE A 2 -23.08 9.15 7.91
N SER A 3 -23.23 8.32 8.95
CA SER A 3 -24.44 8.20 9.78
C SER A 3 -24.61 9.31 10.82
N GLY A 4 -23.66 10.25 10.93
CA GLY A 4 -23.76 11.41 11.81
C GLY A 4 -24.80 12.45 11.36
N ASN A 5 -25.22 13.29 12.29
CA ASN A 5 -26.02 14.48 11.99
C ASN A 5 -25.11 15.59 11.46
N PHE A 6 -24.87 15.58 10.15
CA PHE A 6 -24.12 16.63 9.48
C PHE A 6 -25.05 17.77 9.07
N THR A 7 -24.63 19.01 9.34
CA THR A 7 -25.27 20.18 8.74
C THR A 7 -24.85 20.28 7.27
N PRO A 8 -25.72 20.75 6.36
CA PRO A 8 -25.33 20.99 4.98
C PRO A 8 -24.10 21.92 4.91
N SER A 9 -23.14 21.56 4.08
CA SER A 9 -21.82 22.16 3.94
C SER A 9 -20.82 21.94 5.09
N SER A 10 -21.12 21.09 6.07
CA SER A 10 -20.14 20.73 7.11
C SER A 10 -19.07 19.78 6.58
N ARG A 11 -17.82 19.99 6.99
CA ARG A 11 -16.71 19.13 6.59
C ARG A 11 -16.81 17.79 7.30
N ILE A 12 -16.88 16.72 6.50
CA ILE A 12 -16.83 15.34 6.99
C ILE A 12 -15.36 14.94 7.18
N LEU A 13 -14.51 15.23 6.17
CA LEU A 13 -13.09 14.91 6.21
C LEU A 13 -12.20 15.82 5.36
N PRO A 14 -10.89 15.91 5.67
CA PRO A 14 -10.29 15.59 6.96
C PRO A 14 -10.83 16.55 8.04
N SER A 15 -10.60 16.29 9.33
CA SER A 15 -11.08 17.21 10.38
C SER A 15 -10.55 18.63 10.15
N GLN A 16 -11.39 19.64 10.42
CA GLN A 16 -11.06 21.04 10.12
C GLN A 16 -9.99 21.55 11.09
N THR A 17 -8.73 21.48 10.65
CA THR A 17 -7.57 22.01 11.37
C THR A 17 -6.60 22.65 10.37
N ASN A 18 -5.87 23.68 10.79
CA ASN A 18 -4.89 24.36 9.93
C ASN A 18 -3.82 23.41 9.38
N LYS A 19 -3.46 22.38 10.15
CA LYS A 19 -2.52 21.33 9.73
C LYS A 19 -3.12 20.49 8.60
N ASN A 20 -4.34 20.00 8.79
CA ASN A 20 -5.01 19.18 7.77
C ASN A 20 -5.33 20.00 6.51
N ASP A 21 -5.65 21.28 6.64
CA ASP A 21 -5.87 22.13 5.48
C ASP A 21 -4.59 22.36 4.64
N ALA A 22 -3.43 22.36 5.29
CA ALA A 22 -2.14 22.48 4.61
C ALA A 22 -1.65 21.15 4.00
N ASP A 23 -1.97 20.03 4.66
CA ASP A 23 -1.47 18.70 4.31
C ASP A 23 -2.39 17.99 3.28
N TYR A 24 -3.71 18.22 3.35
CA TYR A 24 -4.70 17.61 2.45
C TYR A 24 -5.22 18.60 1.42
N GLN A 25 -5.00 18.26 0.14
CA GLN A 25 -5.41 19.09 -0.99
C GLN A 25 -6.87 18.90 -1.40
N LEU A 26 -7.52 17.85 -0.89
CA LEU A 26 -8.92 17.49 -1.15
C LEU A 26 -9.66 17.27 0.18
N ARG A 27 -10.96 17.54 0.18
CA ARG A 27 -11.85 17.38 1.34
C ARG A 27 -13.21 16.83 0.93
N LEU A 28 -13.89 16.18 1.85
CA LEU A 28 -15.25 15.69 1.73
C LEU A 28 -16.16 16.52 2.63
N ASP A 29 -17.15 17.17 2.03
CA ASP A 29 -18.15 17.98 2.71
C ASP A 29 -19.52 17.31 2.59
N ALA A 30 -20.32 17.38 3.65
CA ALA A 30 -21.71 16.92 3.66
C ALA A 30 -22.54 17.92 2.85
N GLY A 31 -23.20 17.45 1.79
CA GLY A 31 -24.17 18.21 1.02
C GLY A 31 -25.56 18.19 1.65
N GLU A 32 -26.56 18.60 0.86
CA GLU A 32 -27.97 18.59 1.30
C GLU A 32 -28.48 17.17 1.52
N LEU A 33 -29.36 17.03 2.51
CA LEU A 33 -30.11 15.81 2.76
C LEU A 33 -31.36 15.82 1.89
N VAL A 34 -31.44 14.89 0.94
CA VAL A 34 -32.56 14.75 0.01
C VAL A 34 -33.51 13.68 0.56
N ASP A 35 -34.80 14.02 0.64
CA ASP A 35 -35.91 13.15 1.07
C ASP A 35 -35.69 12.47 2.44
N ASN A 36 -34.92 13.13 3.32
CA ASN A 36 -34.52 12.61 4.63
C ASN A 36 -33.84 11.21 4.59
N ARG A 37 -33.37 10.80 3.40
CA ARG A 37 -32.87 9.46 3.12
C ARG A 37 -31.46 9.49 2.51
N TYR A 38 -31.23 10.38 1.54
CA TYR A 38 -29.97 10.45 0.82
C TYR A 38 -29.14 11.65 1.29
N LEU A 39 -27.95 11.39 1.82
CA LEU A 39 -26.97 12.43 2.09
C LEU A 39 -26.09 12.63 0.87
N ASN A 40 -26.12 13.82 0.27
CA ASN A 40 -25.14 14.14 -0.77
C ASN A 40 -23.76 14.29 -0.12
N ILE A 41 -22.74 13.69 -0.72
CA ILE A 41 -21.34 13.81 -0.29
C ILE A 41 -20.58 14.49 -1.40
N VAL A 42 -19.96 15.62 -1.09
CA VAL A 42 -19.28 16.47 -2.06
C VAL A 42 -17.78 16.35 -1.88
N LEU A 43 -17.09 15.89 -2.92
CA LEU A 43 -15.64 15.96 -3.00
C LEU A 43 -15.24 17.34 -3.53
N GLN A 44 -14.45 18.06 -2.75
CA GLN A 44 -14.06 19.43 -3.03
C GLN A 44 -12.55 19.61 -2.96
N VAL A 45 -12.01 20.50 -3.79
CA VAL A 45 -10.61 20.94 -3.68
C VAL A 45 -10.47 21.94 -2.55
N ASN A 46 -9.39 21.80 -1.78
CA ASN A 46 -9.03 22.77 -0.76
C ASN A 46 -8.49 24.07 -1.40
N SER A 47 -8.90 25.23 -0.88
CA SER A 47 -8.40 26.53 -1.35
C SER A 47 -6.90 26.71 -1.12
N GLN A 48 -6.33 26.00 -0.15
CA GLN A 48 -4.90 26.00 0.16
C GLN A 48 -4.09 24.94 -0.63
N ALA A 49 -4.70 24.28 -1.63
CA ALA A 49 -4.02 23.26 -2.42
C ALA A 49 -2.76 23.83 -3.10
N LYS A 50 -1.60 23.20 -2.84
CA LYS A 50 -0.29 23.63 -3.35
C LYS A 50 -0.01 23.15 -4.78
N HIS A 51 -0.71 22.11 -5.25
CA HIS A 51 -0.44 21.52 -6.57
C HIS A 51 -0.94 22.40 -7.73
N THR A 52 -0.04 22.69 -8.68
CA THR A 52 -0.29 23.58 -9.82
C THR A 52 -1.48 23.15 -10.66
N GLY A 53 -1.60 21.86 -10.98
CA GLY A 53 -2.71 21.37 -11.79
C GLY A 53 -4.09 21.40 -11.10
N LEU A 54 -4.14 21.29 -9.77
CA LEU A 54 -5.41 21.44 -9.03
C LEU A 54 -5.82 22.92 -8.98
N ARG A 55 -4.85 23.82 -8.80
CA ARG A 55 -5.08 25.27 -8.83
C ARG A 55 -5.54 25.73 -10.22
N GLU A 56 -4.95 25.21 -11.29
CA GLU A 56 -5.38 25.50 -12.66
C GLU A 56 -6.78 24.96 -12.97
N TRP A 57 -7.09 23.75 -12.49
CA TRP A 57 -8.43 23.17 -12.63
C TRP A 57 -9.48 24.01 -11.90
N VAL A 58 -9.22 24.42 -10.64
CA VAL A 58 -10.11 25.32 -9.88
C VAL A 58 -10.30 26.66 -10.60
N LYS A 59 -9.23 27.26 -11.12
CA LYS A 59 -9.29 28.53 -11.88
C LYS A 59 -10.17 28.46 -13.14
N LYS A 60 -10.32 27.28 -13.74
CA LYS A 60 -11.16 27.06 -14.93
C LYS A 60 -12.64 26.84 -14.60
N GLN A 61 -12.99 26.59 -13.34
CA GLN A 61 -14.37 26.39 -12.91
C GLN A 61 -15.02 27.73 -12.59
N ALA A 62 -16.24 27.95 -13.09
CA ALA A 62 -16.97 29.23 -12.97
C ALA A 62 -17.50 29.54 -11.55
N GLN A 63 -17.20 28.71 -10.54
CA GLN A 63 -17.74 28.85 -9.18
C GLN A 63 -16.65 28.97 -8.11
N GLY A 64 -16.21 30.21 -7.87
CA GLY A 64 -15.65 30.67 -6.59
C GLY A 64 -14.41 29.95 -6.05
N THR A 65 -14.05 30.30 -4.80
CA THR A 65 -12.87 29.83 -4.05
C THR A 65 -12.89 28.31 -3.74
N HIS A 66 -13.97 27.61 -4.08
CA HIS A 66 -14.28 26.25 -3.67
C HIS A 66 -14.96 25.48 -4.82
N ALA A 67 -14.16 24.84 -5.69
CA ALA A 67 -14.69 24.07 -6.80
C ALA A 67 -15.05 22.63 -6.37
N LYS A 68 -16.29 22.23 -6.66
CA LYS A 68 -16.82 20.86 -6.42
C LYS A 68 -16.35 19.94 -7.54
N MET A 69 -15.65 18.86 -7.20
CA MET A 69 -15.09 17.90 -8.16
C MET A 69 -16.05 16.78 -8.51
N ALA A 70 -16.71 16.22 -7.50
CA ALA A 70 -17.65 15.12 -7.67
C ALA A 70 -18.67 15.14 -6.53
N THR A 71 -19.83 14.54 -6.76
CA THR A 71 -20.86 14.38 -5.74
C THR A 71 -21.39 12.96 -5.82
N ALA A 72 -21.49 12.25 -4.70
CA ALA A 72 -22.18 10.97 -4.59
C ALA A 72 -23.32 11.06 -3.57
N ARG A 73 -24.22 10.08 -3.61
CA ARG A 73 -25.38 9.99 -2.72
C ARG A 73 -25.19 8.81 -1.77
N PHE A 74 -25.26 9.05 -0.48
CA PHE A 74 -25.24 8.01 0.55
C PHE A 74 -26.65 7.74 1.08
N ASP A 75 -27.15 6.51 0.92
CA ASP A 75 -28.42 6.10 1.52
C ASP A 75 -28.26 5.80 3.01
N LYS A 76 -28.81 6.65 3.88
CA LYS A 76 -28.75 6.48 5.34
C LYS A 76 -29.57 5.28 5.84
N VAL A 77 -30.50 4.77 5.03
CA VAL A 77 -31.44 3.70 5.40
C VAL A 77 -30.97 2.34 4.86
N ALA A 78 -29.81 2.29 4.19
CA ALA A 78 -29.23 1.05 3.69
C ALA A 78 -29.05 0.01 4.82
N LYS A 79 -29.36 -1.25 4.51
CA LYS A 79 -29.25 -2.39 5.42
C LYS A 79 -27.80 -2.71 5.79
N ASP A 80 -26.88 -2.35 4.89
CA ASP A 80 -25.43 -2.44 5.06
C ASP A 80 -24.83 -1.04 4.80
N GLN A 81 -24.55 -0.33 5.89
CA GLN A 81 -24.03 1.04 5.84
C GLN A 81 -22.53 1.10 5.50
N GLU A 82 -21.82 -0.02 5.56
CA GLU A 82 -20.38 -0.10 5.33
C GLU A 82 -20.10 -0.30 3.84
N ALA A 83 -20.80 -1.24 3.19
CA ALA A 83 -20.71 -1.42 1.74
C ALA A 83 -21.16 -0.16 0.96
N GLU A 84 -22.22 0.51 1.43
CA GLU A 84 -22.67 1.78 0.84
C GLU A 84 -21.62 2.89 1.04
N ALA A 85 -20.94 2.92 2.19
CA ALA A 85 -19.89 3.90 2.45
C ALA A 85 -18.69 3.69 1.51
N ASP A 86 -18.30 2.44 1.24
CA ASP A 86 -17.22 2.12 0.32
C ASP A 86 -17.58 2.49 -1.13
N THR A 87 -18.79 2.18 -1.59
CA THR A 87 -19.26 2.59 -2.93
C THR A 87 -19.27 4.11 -3.09
N VAL A 88 -19.85 4.82 -2.11
CA VAL A 88 -19.93 6.29 -2.12
C VAL A 88 -18.55 6.95 -2.00
N MET A 89 -17.55 6.24 -1.48
CA MET A 89 -16.18 6.73 -1.42
C MET A 89 -15.42 6.53 -2.74
N ASN A 90 -15.64 5.40 -3.41
CA ASN A 90 -14.90 5.04 -4.62
C ASN A 90 -15.45 5.74 -5.88
N GLU A 91 -16.77 5.87 -6.03
CA GLU A 91 -17.40 6.46 -7.22
C GLU A 91 -17.02 7.95 -7.46
N PRO A 92 -17.01 8.84 -6.45
CA PRO A 92 -16.54 10.22 -6.62
C PRO A 92 -15.06 10.31 -6.99
N GLN A 93 -14.24 9.38 -6.49
CA GLN A 93 -12.82 9.37 -6.76
C GLN A 93 -12.53 9.03 -8.22
N GLU A 94 -13.23 8.04 -8.77
CA GLU A 94 -13.12 7.69 -10.20
C GLU A 94 -13.66 8.81 -11.10
N THR A 95 -14.77 9.44 -10.71
CA THR A 95 -15.32 10.58 -11.45
C THR A 95 -14.35 11.77 -11.46
N ALA A 96 -13.77 12.11 -10.30
CA ALA A 96 -12.76 13.15 -10.18
C ALA A 96 -11.49 12.81 -10.97
N ARG A 97 -11.08 11.54 -10.94
CA ARG A 97 -9.95 11.01 -11.72
C ARG A 97 -10.18 11.24 -13.22
N ASN A 98 -11.34 10.85 -13.75
CA ASN A 98 -11.67 11.01 -15.17
C ASN A 98 -11.73 12.48 -15.60
N SER A 99 -12.28 13.35 -14.75
CA SER A 99 -12.31 14.82 -14.97
C SER A 99 -10.91 15.44 -15.00
N LEU A 100 -9.98 14.93 -14.19
CA LEU A 100 -8.59 15.40 -14.16
C LEU A 100 -7.76 14.86 -15.33
N TYR A 101 -7.98 13.62 -15.78
CA TYR A 101 -7.25 13.03 -16.93
C TYR A 101 -7.60 13.66 -18.27
N SER A 102 -8.84 14.12 -18.46
CA SER A 102 -9.25 14.83 -19.68
C SER A 102 -8.44 16.13 -19.90
N ASN A 103 -7.88 16.71 -18.83
CA ASN A 103 -6.92 17.82 -18.93
C ASN A 103 -5.48 17.25 -19.07
N HIS A 104 -5.00 17.19 -20.31
CA HIS A 104 -3.78 16.53 -20.83
C HIS A 104 -2.40 16.84 -20.15
N LYS A 105 -2.33 17.49 -18.98
CA LYS A 105 -1.09 17.97 -18.32
C LYS A 105 -0.84 17.51 -16.87
N LEU A 106 -1.63 16.60 -16.28
CA LEU A 106 -1.40 16.14 -14.90
C LEU A 106 -0.90 14.69 -14.83
N HIS A 107 0.41 14.48 -14.70
CA HIS A 107 0.96 13.12 -14.67
C HIS A 107 1.34 12.54 -13.31
N VAL A 108 1.53 13.27 -12.20
CA VAL A 108 2.19 12.63 -11.02
C VAL A 108 1.85 13.06 -9.58
N ALA A 109 0.92 14.00 -9.28
CA ALA A 109 0.75 14.41 -7.87
C ALA A 109 -0.66 14.50 -7.23
N PRO A 110 -1.81 14.44 -7.94
CA PRO A 110 -3.12 14.24 -7.28
C PRO A 110 -3.22 12.89 -6.55
N TRP A 111 -2.43 11.91 -7.01
CA TRP A 111 -2.36 10.53 -6.53
C TRP A 111 -1.89 10.40 -5.09
N LEU A 112 -0.89 11.19 -4.70
CA LEU A 112 -0.38 11.18 -3.33
C LEU A 112 -1.42 11.73 -2.36
N SER A 113 -2.15 12.80 -2.71
CA SER A 113 -3.19 13.35 -1.84
C SER A 113 -4.44 12.48 -1.76
N LEU A 114 -4.86 11.84 -2.86
CA LEU A 114 -5.97 10.87 -2.85
C LEU A 114 -5.60 9.60 -2.08
N GLY A 115 -4.37 9.09 -2.28
CA GLY A 115 -3.84 7.95 -1.53
C GLY A 115 -3.64 8.24 -0.04
N LEU A 116 -3.19 9.44 0.33
CA LEU A 116 -3.08 9.87 1.73
C LEU A 116 -4.45 10.09 2.36
N LEU A 117 -5.42 10.65 1.64
CA LEU A 117 -6.79 10.78 2.11
C LEU A 117 -7.45 9.41 2.27
N TYR A 118 -7.29 8.51 1.29
CA TYR A 118 -7.74 7.12 1.37
C TYR A 118 -7.09 6.39 2.55
N SER A 119 -5.77 6.47 2.71
CA SER A 119 -5.05 5.86 3.82
C SER A 119 -5.46 6.44 5.18
N TYR A 120 -5.70 7.75 5.27
CA TYR A 120 -6.23 8.42 6.48
C TYR A 120 -7.65 7.96 6.80
N ILE A 121 -8.49 7.77 5.78
CA ILE A 121 -9.85 7.25 5.90
C ILE A 121 -9.83 5.80 6.36
N THR A 122 -9.07 4.92 5.70
CA THR A 122 -8.96 3.51 6.10
C THR A 122 -8.37 3.35 7.50
N MET A 123 -7.44 4.23 7.90
CA MET A 123 -6.89 4.26 9.25
C MET A 123 -7.91 4.69 10.31
N HIS A 124 -8.89 5.53 9.97
CA HIS A 124 -9.92 6.02 10.89
C HIS A 124 -11.25 5.24 10.83
N ILE A 125 -11.56 4.56 9.73
CA ILE A 125 -12.68 3.61 9.65
C ILE A 125 -12.38 2.37 10.51
N ASN A 126 -11.14 1.89 10.49
CA ASN A 126 -10.70 0.74 11.29
C ASN A 126 -10.45 1.07 12.78
N GLN A 127 -10.78 2.28 13.25
CA GLN A 127 -10.73 2.70 14.65
C GLN A 127 -12.12 3.02 15.22
N ALA A 128 -13.14 2.23 14.89
CA ALA A 128 -14.40 2.29 15.62
C ALA A 128 -14.21 1.66 17.03
N PRO A 129 -14.36 2.42 18.14
CA PRO A 129 -14.35 1.82 19.47
C PRO A 129 -15.62 0.97 19.68
N PRO A 130 -15.53 -0.21 20.33
CA PRO A 130 -16.71 -0.96 20.72
C PRO A 130 -17.34 -0.30 21.95
N SER A 131 -18.35 0.55 21.77
CA SER A 131 -19.44 0.92 22.71
C SER A 131 -19.97 2.30 22.32
N GLN A 132 -21.28 2.55 22.20
CA GLN A 132 -22.28 2.43 23.26
C GLN A 132 -23.64 2.04 22.67
N ARG A 133 -24.22 0.92 23.12
CA ARG A 133 -25.68 0.72 23.00
C ARG A 133 -26.36 1.71 23.96
N PRO A 134 -27.47 2.35 23.57
CA PRO A 134 -28.18 3.25 24.47
C PRO A 134 -28.72 2.46 25.67
N THR A 135 -28.23 2.79 26.88
CA THR A 135 -28.89 2.40 28.12
C THR A 135 -30.22 3.13 28.20
N ARG A 136 -31.30 2.40 27.95
CA ARG A 136 -32.66 2.90 28.14
C ARG A 136 -32.87 3.15 29.63
N LYS A 137 -32.97 4.41 30.06
CA LYS A 137 -33.48 4.76 31.39
C LYS A 137 -34.89 4.16 31.56
N PRO A 138 -35.23 3.55 32.71
CA PRO A 138 -36.58 3.09 32.95
C PRO A 138 -37.50 4.30 33.12
N ARG A 139 -38.47 4.44 32.21
CA ARG A 139 -39.58 5.38 32.33
C ARG A 139 -40.53 4.83 33.39
N VAL A 140 -40.55 5.43 34.56
CA VAL A 140 -41.60 5.24 35.56
C VAL A 140 -42.92 5.64 34.91
N ASN A 141 -43.86 4.71 34.81
CA ASN A 141 -45.27 5.06 34.68
C ASN A 141 -46.12 4.09 35.50
N LYS A 142 -46.96 4.67 36.35
CA LYS A 142 -47.86 4.01 37.29
C LYS A 142 -49.01 3.31 36.55
N SER A 143 -49.50 2.24 37.19
CA SER A 143 -50.86 1.68 37.08
C SER A 143 -51.15 0.69 35.94
N ARG A 144 -51.25 -0.61 36.28
CA ARG A 144 -52.54 -1.31 36.45
C ARG A 144 -52.31 -2.76 36.92
N LYS A 145 -53.09 -3.15 37.94
CA LYS A 145 -53.23 -4.51 38.49
C LYS A 145 -54.02 -5.41 37.53
N SER A 146 -53.56 -6.66 37.34
CA SER A 146 -54.35 -7.93 37.44
C SER A 146 -53.48 -9.08 36.91
N GLN A 147 -52.99 -9.96 37.77
CA GLN A 147 -53.48 -11.34 37.94
C GLN A 147 -53.36 -12.24 36.69
N ASN A 148 -52.37 -13.16 36.73
CA ASN A 148 -52.54 -14.61 36.78
C ASN A 148 -51.54 -15.42 35.92
N GLN A 149 -51.00 -16.44 36.61
CA GLN A 149 -50.53 -17.75 36.16
C GLN A 149 -49.14 -17.90 35.52
N ALA A 150 -48.40 -18.82 36.15
CA ALA A 150 -47.04 -19.23 35.87
C ALA A 150 -46.98 -20.38 34.86
N LEU A 151 -45.95 -20.37 34.00
CA LEU A 151 -45.24 -21.55 33.49
C LEU A 151 -43.76 -21.18 33.29
N PRO A 152 -42.79 -21.96 33.80
CA PRO A 152 -41.37 -21.67 33.57
C PRO A 152 -40.96 -22.16 32.17
N PHE A 153 -40.85 -21.25 31.19
CA PHE A 153 -40.28 -21.58 29.89
C PHE A 153 -38.74 -21.61 29.99
N ASN A 154 -38.23 -22.82 30.26
CA ASN A 154 -36.83 -23.20 30.15
C ASN A 154 -36.34 -22.99 28.71
N ARG A 155 -35.68 -21.86 28.44
CA ARG A 155 -34.97 -21.63 27.17
C ARG A 155 -33.47 -21.86 27.39
N LYS A 156 -33.09 -23.14 27.48
CA LYS A 156 -31.73 -23.57 27.16
C LYS A 156 -31.44 -23.21 25.69
N ASN A 157 -30.21 -22.77 25.45
CA ASN A 157 -29.53 -22.75 24.14
C ASN A 157 -29.94 -21.64 23.16
N HIS A 158 -29.60 -20.39 23.49
CA HIS A 158 -29.10 -19.50 22.44
C HIS A 158 -27.59 -19.69 22.39
N ILE A 159 -27.14 -20.56 21.48
CA ILE A 159 -25.74 -20.63 21.07
C ILE A 159 -25.47 -19.28 20.40
N ALA A 160 -24.96 -18.31 21.17
CA ALA A 160 -24.23 -17.21 20.60
C ALA A 160 -23.05 -17.87 19.85
N ALA A 161 -23.08 -17.85 18.53
CA ALA A 161 -21.90 -18.16 17.76
C ALA A 161 -20.81 -17.20 18.25
N ASP A 162 -19.84 -17.73 18.98
CA ASP A 162 -18.66 -17.01 19.39
C ASP A 162 -17.96 -16.56 18.11
N MET A 163 -18.13 -15.29 17.77
CA MET A 163 -17.52 -14.69 16.60
C MET A 163 -16.04 -14.47 16.96
N SER A 164 -15.27 -15.56 16.86
CA SER A 164 -13.86 -15.58 17.17
C SER A 164 -13.11 -14.75 16.14
N THR A 165 -12.90 -13.47 16.46
CA THR A 165 -12.03 -12.60 15.69
C THR A 165 -10.60 -13.08 15.87
N VAL A 166 -10.03 -13.71 14.84
CA VAL A 166 -8.61 -14.04 14.81
C VAL A 166 -7.84 -12.76 14.50
N SER A 167 -7.25 -12.16 15.54
CA SER A 167 -6.35 -11.01 15.37
C SER A 167 -4.93 -11.48 15.05
N PHE A 168 -4.40 -11.10 13.89
CA PHE A 168 -3.02 -11.35 13.52
C PHE A 168 -2.14 -10.16 13.93
N THR A 169 -1.27 -10.38 14.91
CA THR A 169 -0.31 -9.37 15.39
C THR A 169 1.09 -9.72 14.92
N LEU A 170 1.70 -8.85 14.11
CA LEU A 170 3.07 -9.02 13.65
C LEU A 170 4.07 -8.62 14.75
N SER A 171 5.17 -9.36 14.88
CA SER A 171 6.28 -8.95 15.75
C SER A 171 6.87 -7.62 15.28
N GLN A 172 7.24 -6.74 16.22
CA GLN A 172 7.93 -5.48 15.92
C GLN A 172 9.25 -5.72 15.15
N ASP A 173 9.90 -6.87 15.38
CA ASP A 173 11.12 -7.27 14.69
C ASP A 173 10.91 -7.50 13.18
N TYR A 174 9.67 -7.69 12.73
CA TYR A 174 9.37 -7.81 11.30
C TYR A 174 9.74 -6.54 10.52
N GLY A 175 9.87 -5.40 11.19
CA GLY A 175 10.44 -4.19 10.59
C GLY A 175 11.81 -4.43 9.95
N TYR A 176 12.64 -5.32 10.50
CA TYR A 176 13.93 -5.69 9.90
C TYR A 176 13.75 -6.43 8.57
N VAL A 177 12.72 -7.25 8.44
CA VAL A 177 12.39 -7.96 7.19
C VAL A 177 11.97 -6.96 6.12
N ILE A 178 11.16 -5.97 6.48
CA ILE A 178 10.75 -4.90 5.56
C ILE A 178 11.95 -4.05 5.12
N LEU A 179 12.87 -3.72 6.03
CA LEU A 179 14.10 -3.00 5.67
C LEU A 179 15.00 -3.84 4.75
N ALA A 180 15.14 -5.14 5.03
CA ALA A 180 15.86 -6.06 4.15
C ALA A 180 15.20 -6.13 2.76
N ALA A 181 13.88 -6.24 2.69
CA ALA A 181 13.12 -6.19 1.43
C ALA A 181 13.32 -4.86 0.70
N ALA A 182 13.20 -3.72 1.37
CA ALA A 182 13.43 -2.40 0.81
C ALA A 182 14.84 -2.27 0.19
N SER A 183 15.86 -2.80 0.87
CA SER A 183 17.24 -2.77 0.37
C SER A 183 17.42 -3.52 -0.96
N THR A 184 16.58 -4.51 -1.26
CA THR A 184 16.61 -5.20 -2.56
C THR A 184 16.20 -4.25 -3.71
N PHE A 185 15.18 -3.41 -3.54
CA PHE A 185 14.77 -2.44 -4.56
C PHE A 185 15.86 -1.39 -4.81
N VAL A 186 16.52 -0.94 -3.74
CA VAL A 186 17.67 -0.03 -3.85
C VAL A 186 18.79 -0.70 -4.66
N LEU A 187 19.11 -1.96 -4.36
CA LEU A 187 20.13 -2.71 -5.11
C LEU A 187 19.76 -2.92 -6.58
N ASN A 188 18.49 -3.17 -6.91
CA ASN A 188 18.03 -3.25 -8.29
C ASN A 188 18.29 -1.94 -9.06
N THR A 189 18.10 -0.80 -8.38
CA THR A 189 18.38 0.53 -8.95
C THR A 189 19.89 0.72 -9.17
N ILE A 190 20.72 0.28 -8.21
CA ILE A 190 22.18 0.29 -8.34
C ILE A 190 22.65 -0.56 -9.53
N HIS A 191 22.04 -1.73 -9.76
CA HIS A 191 22.31 -2.54 -10.95
C HIS A 191 22.02 -1.76 -12.24
N GLY A 192 20.88 -1.06 -12.30
CA GLY A 192 20.53 -0.22 -13.46
C GLY A 192 21.53 0.93 -13.71
N PHE A 193 22.02 1.58 -12.65
CA PHE A 193 23.07 2.59 -12.80
C PHE A 193 24.41 1.99 -13.26
N ASN A 194 24.77 0.80 -12.75
CA ASN A 194 26.00 0.10 -13.14
C ASN A 194 25.97 -0.29 -14.63
N THR A 195 24.85 -0.85 -15.12
CA THR A 195 24.68 -1.16 -16.55
C THR A 195 24.71 0.09 -17.41
N GLY A 196 24.00 1.15 -17.00
CA GLY A 196 23.99 2.44 -17.70
C GLY A 196 25.37 3.09 -17.82
N LYS A 197 26.17 3.03 -16.76
CA LYS A 197 27.56 3.53 -16.74
C LYS A 197 28.42 2.87 -17.83
N PHE A 198 28.43 1.54 -17.88
CA PHE A 198 29.24 0.82 -18.87
C PHE A 198 28.67 0.91 -20.28
N ARG A 199 27.35 0.99 -20.41
CA ARG A 199 26.69 1.22 -21.70
C ARG A 199 27.16 2.52 -22.34
N LYS A 200 27.21 3.59 -21.55
CA LYS A 200 27.66 4.91 -22.00
C LYS A 200 29.15 4.88 -22.38
N ALA A 201 29.99 4.20 -21.59
CA ALA A 201 31.41 4.04 -21.88
C ALA A 201 31.66 3.25 -23.17
N ALA A 202 30.87 2.20 -23.42
CA ALA A 202 30.98 1.36 -24.60
C ALA A 202 30.31 1.95 -25.86
N CYS A 203 29.69 3.13 -25.78
CA CYS A 203 28.97 3.80 -26.89
C CYS A 203 27.92 2.91 -27.59
N ILE A 204 27.25 2.02 -26.85
CA ILE A 204 26.24 1.12 -27.41
C ILE A 204 24.91 1.86 -27.58
N ALA A 205 24.42 1.99 -28.82
CA ALA A 205 23.17 2.64 -29.15
C ALA A 205 21.94 1.83 -28.70
N TYR A 206 20.86 2.51 -28.30
CA TYR A 206 19.57 1.83 -28.10
C TYR A 206 19.02 1.40 -29.47
N PRO A 207 18.33 0.24 -29.58
CA PRO A 207 17.76 -0.60 -28.52
C PRO A 207 18.61 -1.83 -28.14
N ALA A 208 19.89 -1.91 -28.55
CA ALA A 208 20.71 -3.09 -28.29
C ALA A 208 20.85 -3.37 -26.78
N ALA A 209 20.45 -4.58 -26.37
CA ALA A 209 20.51 -5.04 -24.99
C ALA A 209 21.93 -5.43 -24.56
N TYR A 210 22.71 -6.00 -25.49
CA TYR A 210 24.10 -6.40 -25.32
C TYR A 210 24.94 -5.86 -26.48
N ALA A 211 26.24 -5.66 -26.26
CA ALA A 211 27.21 -5.50 -27.33
C ALA A 211 27.45 -6.84 -28.03
N SER A 212 27.73 -6.81 -29.34
CA SER A 212 28.08 -8.03 -30.08
C SER A 212 29.38 -8.64 -29.52
N ASN A 213 29.52 -9.97 -29.65
CA ASN A 213 30.68 -10.68 -29.14
C ASN A 213 31.99 -10.24 -29.81
N GLU A 214 31.91 -9.84 -31.08
CA GLU A 214 33.03 -9.29 -31.84
C GLU A 214 33.52 -7.97 -31.22
N VAL A 215 32.60 -7.05 -30.94
CA VAL A 215 32.93 -5.76 -30.31
C VAL A 215 33.43 -5.97 -28.88
N ALA A 216 32.82 -6.88 -28.12
CA ALA A 216 33.24 -7.18 -26.76
C ALA A 216 34.60 -7.90 -26.67
N LYS A 217 35.06 -8.54 -27.75
CA LYS A 217 36.38 -9.17 -27.79
C LYS A 217 37.49 -8.12 -27.83
N ASP A 218 37.28 -7.03 -28.55
CA ASP A 218 38.31 -6.03 -28.79
C ASP A 218 38.14 -4.77 -27.91
N ASN A 219 36.94 -4.55 -27.34
CA ASN A 219 36.63 -3.42 -26.47
C ASN A 219 36.29 -3.87 -25.03
N ASP A 220 37.15 -3.48 -24.09
CA ASP A 220 37.00 -3.75 -22.65
C ASP A 220 35.72 -3.16 -22.03
N ASP A 221 35.29 -1.96 -22.46
CA ASP A 221 34.07 -1.34 -21.95
C ASP A 221 32.82 -2.06 -22.47
N ALA A 222 32.84 -2.52 -23.72
CA ALA A 222 31.75 -3.34 -24.27
C ALA A 222 31.66 -4.70 -23.57
N TYR A 223 32.80 -5.32 -23.25
CA TYR A 223 32.85 -6.52 -22.43
C TYR A 223 32.26 -6.28 -21.02
N ARG A 224 32.64 -5.19 -20.34
CA ARG A 224 32.12 -4.83 -19.01
C ARG A 224 30.63 -4.52 -19.05
N PHE A 225 30.14 -3.89 -20.11
CA PHE A 225 28.72 -3.67 -20.33
C PHE A 225 27.95 -5.00 -20.40
N ASN A 226 28.45 -5.96 -21.18
CA ASN A 226 27.84 -7.30 -21.27
C ASN A 226 27.85 -8.02 -19.91
N CYS A 227 28.95 -7.95 -19.16
CA CYS A 227 29.02 -8.50 -17.81
C CYS A 227 28.04 -7.83 -16.84
N ALA A 228 27.94 -6.50 -16.87
CA ALA A 228 27.00 -5.76 -16.03
C ALA A 228 25.54 -6.11 -16.37
N GLN A 229 25.20 -6.21 -17.65
CA GLN A 229 23.88 -6.63 -18.12
C GLN A 229 23.55 -8.05 -17.65
N ARG A 230 24.48 -9.00 -17.81
CA ARG A 230 24.25 -10.37 -17.32
C ARG A 230 24.08 -10.41 -15.81
N ALA A 231 24.85 -9.61 -15.07
CA ALA A 231 24.72 -9.52 -13.62
C ALA A 231 23.35 -8.96 -13.19
N HIS A 232 22.83 -7.95 -13.91
CA HIS A 232 21.49 -7.40 -13.64
C HIS A 232 20.39 -8.41 -14.00
N ALA A 233 20.46 -9.05 -15.16
CA ALA A 233 19.51 -10.10 -15.54
C ALA A 233 19.48 -11.24 -14.51
N ASN A 234 20.66 -11.69 -14.03
CA ASN A 234 20.71 -12.74 -13.02
C ASN A 234 20.15 -12.29 -11.66
N TYR A 235 20.31 -11.01 -11.32
CA TYR A 235 19.68 -10.43 -10.15
C TYR A 235 18.16 -10.48 -10.27
N THR A 236 17.59 -10.01 -11.38
CA THR A 236 16.14 -9.99 -11.59
C THR A 236 15.53 -11.39 -11.68
N GLU A 237 16.25 -12.36 -12.26
CA GLU A 237 15.85 -13.78 -12.29
C GLU A 237 15.67 -14.37 -10.88
N ASN A 238 16.43 -13.88 -9.89
CA ASN A 238 16.40 -14.41 -8.52
C ASN A 238 15.63 -13.52 -7.54
N HIS A 239 15.45 -12.24 -7.85
CA HIS A 239 14.90 -11.24 -6.93
C HIS A 239 13.51 -11.62 -6.43
N THR A 240 12.60 -12.01 -7.34
CA THR A 240 11.22 -12.37 -6.97
C THR A 240 11.16 -13.55 -6.02
N SER A 241 11.89 -14.63 -6.31
CA SER A 241 11.90 -15.84 -5.48
C SER A 241 12.47 -15.57 -4.09
N VAL A 242 13.53 -14.76 -4.00
CA VAL A 242 14.16 -14.40 -2.72
C VAL A 242 13.30 -13.42 -1.92
N LEU A 243 12.65 -12.48 -2.59
CA LEU A 243 11.72 -11.56 -1.93
C LEU A 243 10.54 -12.32 -1.33
N ALA A 244 10.00 -13.30 -2.06
CA ALA A 244 8.92 -14.15 -1.55
C ALA A 244 9.36 -14.95 -0.32
N THR A 245 10.50 -15.66 -0.39
CA THR A 245 10.98 -16.45 0.75
C THR A 245 11.38 -15.58 1.94
N LEU A 246 11.94 -14.39 1.72
CA LEU A 246 12.24 -13.41 2.78
C LEU A 246 10.98 -13.00 3.54
N LEU A 247 9.91 -12.62 2.82
CA LEU A 247 8.67 -12.15 3.43
C LEU A 247 7.94 -13.29 4.17
N ILE A 248 7.91 -14.49 3.59
CA ILE A 248 7.26 -15.67 4.19
C ILE A 248 8.04 -16.13 5.43
N ALA A 249 9.34 -16.41 5.29
CA ALA A 249 10.17 -16.85 6.41
C ALA A 249 10.23 -15.81 7.54
N GLY A 250 10.17 -14.52 7.19
CA GLY A 250 10.16 -13.42 8.14
C GLY A 250 8.98 -13.46 9.11
N VAL A 251 7.86 -14.11 8.77
CA VAL A 251 6.67 -14.15 9.64
C VAL A 251 6.98 -14.92 10.92
N GLY A 252 7.66 -16.06 10.82
CA GLY A 252 8.08 -16.86 11.97
C GLY A 252 9.46 -16.46 12.51
N PHE A 253 10.38 -16.04 11.64
CA PHE A 253 11.80 -15.85 11.97
C PHE A 253 12.33 -14.47 11.55
N PRO A 254 11.78 -13.37 12.06
CA PRO A 254 12.03 -12.03 11.52
C PRO A 254 13.51 -11.62 11.52
N ARG A 255 14.24 -11.87 12.63
CA ARG A 255 15.66 -11.48 12.75
C ARG A 255 16.57 -12.32 11.85
N VAL A 256 16.34 -13.64 11.79
CA VAL A 256 17.16 -14.56 10.99
C VAL A 256 16.89 -14.33 9.50
N ALA A 257 15.62 -14.19 9.11
CA ALA A 257 15.24 -13.88 7.74
C ALA A 257 15.84 -12.54 7.29
N ALA A 258 15.79 -11.50 8.12
CA ALA A 258 16.42 -10.22 7.81
C ALA A 258 17.95 -10.34 7.63
N GLY A 259 18.63 -11.09 8.49
CA GLY A 259 20.08 -11.34 8.37
C GLY A 259 20.45 -12.10 7.09
N LEU A 260 19.65 -13.11 6.71
CA LEU A 260 19.84 -13.85 5.46
C LEU A 260 19.53 -12.99 4.22
N GLY A 261 18.49 -12.14 4.30
CA GLY A 261 18.18 -11.15 3.27
C GLY A 261 19.30 -10.14 3.07
N ALA A 262 19.87 -9.61 4.17
CA ALA A 262 21.03 -8.73 4.12
C ALA A 262 22.27 -9.43 3.52
N THR A 263 22.52 -10.68 3.93
CA THR A 263 23.59 -11.52 3.34
C THR A 263 23.40 -11.69 1.82
N TRP A 264 22.16 -11.91 1.39
CA TRP A 264 21.85 -12.01 -0.04
C TRP A 264 22.13 -10.71 -0.78
N VAL A 265 21.68 -9.57 -0.26
CA VAL A 265 21.89 -8.24 -0.86
C VAL A 265 23.37 -7.91 -0.97
N VAL A 266 24.15 -8.13 0.10
CA VAL A 266 25.61 -7.93 0.07
C VAL A 266 26.26 -8.85 -0.96
N GLY A 267 25.89 -10.13 -0.98
CA GLY A 267 26.41 -11.09 -1.96
C GLY A 267 26.09 -10.69 -3.39
N ARG A 268 24.90 -10.16 -3.67
CA ARG A 268 24.50 -9.67 -4.99
C ARG A 268 25.25 -8.40 -5.40
N TYR A 269 25.53 -7.51 -4.46
CA TYR A 269 26.41 -6.36 -4.71
C TYR A 269 27.84 -6.79 -5.06
N LEU A 270 28.40 -7.77 -4.33
CA LEU A 270 29.71 -8.35 -4.62
C LEU A 270 29.73 -9.11 -5.96
N TYR A 271 28.64 -9.80 -6.30
CA TYR A 271 28.46 -10.45 -7.59
C TYR A 271 28.54 -9.42 -8.72
N MET A 272 27.73 -8.35 -8.64
CA MET A 272 27.68 -7.28 -9.64
C MET A 272 29.05 -6.63 -9.83
N THR A 273 29.63 -6.12 -8.75
CA THR A 273 30.90 -5.39 -8.79
C THR A 273 32.07 -6.28 -9.23
N GLY A 274 32.07 -7.55 -8.81
CA GLY A 274 33.05 -8.53 -9.26
C GLY A 274 32.91 -8.89 -10.73
N TYR A 275 31.69 -9.07 -11.22
CA TYR A 275 31.45 -9.48 -12.61
C TYR A 275 31.80 -8.38 -13.61
N SER A 276 31.54 -7.10 -13.28
CA SER A 276 31.86 -5.96 -14.17
C SER A 276 33.25 -5.36 -13.98
N ASN A 277 34.15 -6.04 -13.25
CA ASN A 277 35.50 -5.55 -12.95
C ASN A 277 36.58 -6.42 -13.62
N LEU A 278 37.36 -5.79 -14.50
CA LEU A 278 38.44 -6.41 -15.26
C LEU A 278 39.67 -6.76 -14.42
N ALA A 279 39.80 -6.25 -13.18
CA ALA A 279 40.86 -6.66 -12.26
C ALA A 279 40.85 -8.17 -11.97
N HIS A 280 39.71 -8.84 -12.17
CA HIS A 280 39.54 -10.29 -12.02
C HIS A 280 39.71 -11.06 -13.33
N GLY A 281 40.20 -10.38 -14.38
CA GLY A 281 40.41 -10.92 -15.72
C GLY A 281 39.13 -11.00 -16.57
N ARG A 282 39.33 -11.25 -17.86
CA ARG A 282 38.26 -11.62 -18.79
C ARG A 282 37.82 -13.07 -18.52
N GLY A 283 36.54 -13.38 -18.73
CA GLY A 283 35.93 -14.68 -18.41
C GLY A 283 34.99 -14.69 -17.20
N GLY A 284 34.78 -13.55 -16.54
CA GLY A 284 33.70 -13.40 -15.57
C GLY A 284 33.92 -14.07 -14.21
N LYS A 285 35.16 -14.48 -13.89
CA LYS A 285 35.49 -15.16 -12.64
C LYS A 285 35.23 -14.29 -11.40
N GLY A 286 35.28 -12.96 -11.52
CA GLY A 286 34.98 -12.04 -10.41
C GLY A 286 33.58 -12.23 -9.80
N ARG A 287 32.63 -12.83 -10.54
CA ARG A 287 31.28 -13.16 -10.04
C ARG A 287 31.28 -14.14 -8.86
N TYR A 288 32.32 -14.96 -8.72
CA TYR A 288 32.39 -15.97 -7.65
C TYR A 288 32.47 -15.36 -6.25
N ARG A 289 32.89 -14.10 -6.13
CA ARG A 289 32.85 -13.34 -4.87
C ARG A 289 31.43 -13.16 -4.33
N GLY A 290 30.44 -13.18 -5.22
CA GLY A 290 29.04 -13.08 -4.86
C GLY A 290 28.36 -14.39 -4.49
N MET A 291 29.07 -15.53 -4.49
CA MET A 291 28.48 -16.84 -4.15
C MET A 291 27.95 -16.89 -2.71
N VAL A 292 28.44 -16.01 -1.83
CA VAL A 292 27.88 -15.83 -0.48
C VAL A 292 26.37 -15.54 -0.49
N SER A 293 25.82 -14.97 -1.58
CA SER A 293 24.37 -14.77 -1.72
C SER A 293 23.57 -16.07 -1.68
N TYR A 294 24.14 -17.20 -2.12
CA TYR A 294 23.46 -18.51 -2.06
C TYR A 294 23.21 -18.97 -0.63
N ILE A 295 24.04 -18.57 0.34
CA ILE A 295 23.81 -18.86 1.76
C ILE A 295 22.51 -18.19 2.23
N GLY A 296 22.34 -16.90 1.91
CA GLY A 296 21.11 -16.17 2.18
C GLY A 296 19.90 -16.78 1.48
N GLN A 297 20.03 -17.09 0.19
CA GLN A 297 18.95 -17.63 -0.65
C GLN A 297 18.48 -19.02 -0.18
N LEU A 298 19.41 -19.95 0.05
CA LEU A 298 19.09 -21.30 0.51
C LEU A 298 18.63 -21.31 1.97
N GLY A 299 19.21 -20.45 2.82
CA GLY A 299 18.74 -20.29 4.19
C GLY A 299 17.28 -19.81 4.25
N LEU A 300 16.92 -18.81 3.45
CA LEU A 300 15.54 -18.31 3.38
C LEU A 300 14.57 -19.36 2.84
N LEU A 301 14.98 -20.10 1.81
CA LEU A 301 14.19 -21.22 1.29
C LEU A 301 14.00 -22.29 2.37
N GLY A 302 15.06 -22.66 3.09
CA GLY A 302 15.00 -23.63 4.19
C GLY A 302 14.04 -23.20 5.30
N LEU A 303 14.09 -21.93 5.72
CA LEU A 303 13.14 -21.39 6.70
C LEU A 303 11.70 -21.41 6.18
N THR A 304 11.49 -21.09 4.91
CA THR A 304 10.16 -21.12 4.27
C THR A 304 9.59 -22.54 4.25
N VAL A 305 10.42 -23.53 3.85
CA VAL A 305 10.04 -24.95 3.86
C VAL A 305 9.75 -25.42 5.28
N TYR A 306 10.58 -25.05 6.25
CA TYR A 306 10.36 -25.37 7.66
C TYR A 306 9.02 -24.81 8.17
N SER A 307 8.73 -23.53 7.90
CA SER A 307 7.45 -22.92 8.28
C SER A 307 6.25 -23.64 7.63
N GLY A 308 6.35 -24.00 6.35
CA GLY A 308 5.30 -24.76 5.66
C GLY A 308 5.09 -26.15 6.27
N LEU A 309 6.18 -26.88 6.51
CA LEU A 309 6.14 -28.19 7.17
C LEU A 309 5.58 -28.10 8.58
N ALA A 310 5.87 -27.04 9.32
CA ALA A 310 5.34 -26.84 10.66
C ALA A 310 3.83 -26.64 10.67
N LEU A 311 3.31 -25.86 9.72
CA LEU A 311 1.87 -25.69 9.56
C LEU A 311 1.16 -26.99 9.16
N VAL A 312 1.77 -27.81 8.30
CA VAL A 312 1.21 -29.10 7.87
C VAL A 312 1.22 -30.11 9.02
N MET A 313 2.27 -30.14 9.83
CA MET A 313 2.41 -31.10 10.93
C MET A 313 1.74 -30.64 12.24
N GLY A 314 1.33 -29.38 12.33
CA GLY A 314 0.55 -28.86 13.47
C GLY A 314 1.37 -28.69 14.75
N TRP A 315 2.67 -28.44 14.63
CA TRP A 315 3.58 -28.15 15.75
C TRP A 315 4.04 -26.69 15.77
#